data_AF-A0A3E1EW10-F1
#
_entry.id   AF-A0A3E1EW10-F1
#
_cell.length_a   1.000
_cell.length_b   1.000
_cell.length_c   1.000
_cell.angle_alpha   90.00
_cell.angle_beta   90.00
_cell.angle_gamma   90.00
#
_symmetry.space_group_name_H-M   'P 1'
#
loop_
_entity.id
_entity.type
_entity.pdbx_description
1 polymer ?
#
loop_
_entity_poly.entity_id
_entity_poly.type
_entity_poly.pdbx_seq_one_letter_code
_entity_poly.pdbx_strand_id
1 'polypeptide(L)'
;MLLVIDIQQTIVNIAWITLFVLIVLIIYRLVMKRLKKGRIEKELYLILHPIEKDPASGTVPIFMEMNSPKEVEVSIFPIDNSFEKVLEKKEYKKGGNIIQFDTTQFENGFYFYQAKSENQKTKKRIEIRN
;
A
#
# COMPACT_ATOMS: atom_id res chain seq x y z
N MET A 1 -16.23 58.70 -28.80
CA MET A 1 -16.40 57.57 -27.87
C MET A 1 -15.52 56.42 -28.34
N LEU A 2 -14.20 56.50 -28.12
CA LEU A 2 -13.22 55.45 -28.45
C LEU A 2 -12.02 55.62 -27.51
N LEU A 3 -11.97 54.74 -26.50
CA LEU A 3 -10.80 54.20 -25.80
C LEU A 3 -9.57 55.12 -25.66
N VAL A 4 -9.60 56.03 -24.67
CA VAL A 4 -8.38 56.43 -23.98
C VAL A 4 -8.06 55.30 -23.00
N ILE A 5 -7.40 54.27 -23.50
CA ILE A 5 -6.83 53.24 -22.64
C ILE A 5 -5.72 53.93 -21.87
N ASP A 6 -5.92 54.11 -20.58
CA ASP A 6 -4.90 54.62 -19.69
C ASP A 6 -3.78 53.58 -19.63
N ILE A 7 -2.72 53.81 -20.39
CA ILE A 7 -1.59 52.89 -20.57
C ILE A 7 -0.99 52.53 -19.21
N GLN A 8 -1.01 53.47 -18.26
CA GLN A 8 -0.56 53.25 -16.89
C GLN A 8 -1.41 52.20 -16.17
N GLN A 9 -2.73 52.29 -16.27
CA GLN A 9 -3.65 51.31 -15.64
C GLN A 9 -3.49 49.92 -16.26
N THR A 10 -3.25 49.84 -17.58
CA THR A 10 -3.07 48.57 -18.28
C THR A 10 -1.78 47.85 -17.85
N ILE A 11 -0.68 48.58 -17.71
CA ILE A 11 0.59 48.03 -17.22
C ILE A 11 0.45 47.53 -15.77
N VAL A 12 -0.20 48.30 -14.91
CA VAL A 12 -0.44 47.91 -13.51
C VAL A 12 -1.31 46.66 -13.41
N ASN A 13 -2.35 46.54 -14.25
CA ASN A 13 -3.19 45.34 -14.28
C ASN A 13 -2.41 44.09 -14.71
N ILE A 14 -1.56 44.19 -15.74
CA ILE A 14 -0.73 43.06 -16.18
C ILE A 14 0.27 42.66 -15.09
N ALA A 15 0.87 43.63 -14.40
CA ALA A 15 1.76 43.37 -13.26
C ALA A 15 1.04 42.64 -12.11
N TRP A 16 -0.20 43.03 -11.80
CA TRP A 16 -1.01 42.33 -10.79
C TRP A 16 -1.40 40.91 -11.18
N ILE A 17 -1.76 40.69 -12.45
CA ILE A 17 -2.11 39.35 -12.96
C ILE A 17 -0.88 38.43 -12.88
N THR A 18 0.28 38.90 -13.32
CA THR A 18 1.53 38.13 -13.27
C THR A 18 1.96 37.83 -11.84
N LEU A 19 1.83 38.79 -10.92
CA LEU A 19 2.08 38.59 -9.49
C LEU A 19 1.12 37.54 -8.90
N PHE A 20 -0.17 37.60 -9.24
CA PHE A 20 -1.16 36.65 -8.77
C PHE A 20 -0.85 35.22 -9.22
N VAL A 21 -0.48 35.04 -10.50
CA VAL A 21 -0.07 33.73 -11.04
C VAL A 21 1.14 33.18 -10.27
N LEU A 22 2.13 34.03 -9.97
CA LEU A 22 3.30 33.64 -9.18
C LEU A 22 2.91 33.17 -7.77
N ILE A 23 2.03 33.90 -7.09
CA ILE A 23 1.53 33.55 -5.75
C ILE A 23 0.80 32.20 -5.81
N VAL A 24 -0.08 31.99 -6.79
CA VAL A 24 -0.80 30.72 -6.98
C VAL A 24 0.18 29.55 -7.18
N LEU A 25 1.25 29.73 -7.97
CA LEU A 25 2.27 28.70 -8.16
C LEU A 25 3.02 28.35 -6.86
N ILE A 26 3.33 29.36 -6.03
CA ILE A 26 3.99 29.15 -4.74
C ILE A 26 3.06 28.39 -3.79
N ILE A 27 1.79 28.82 -3.70
CA ILE A 27 0.78 28.16 -2.87
C ILE A 27 0.61 26.70 -3.30
N TYR A 28 0.46 26.43 -4.60
CA TYR A 28 0.36 25.07 -5.15
C TYR A 28 1.54 24.20 -4.71
N ARG A 29 2.77 24.71 -4.84
CA ARG A 29 3.98 23.96 -4.44
C ARG A 29 4.01 23.69 -2.93
N LEU A 30 3.55 24.64 -2.11
CA LEU A 30 3.54 24.52 -0.65
C LEU A 30 2.46 23.55 -0.16
N VAL A 31 1.27 23.60 -0.75
CA VAL A 31 0.18 22.63 -0.54
C VAL A 31 0.66 21.23 -0.89
N MET A 32 1.27 21.03 -2.06
CA MET A 32 1.76 19.72 -2.47
C MET A 32 2.88 19.18 -1.56
N LYS A 33 3.72 20.06 -0.97
CA LYS A 33 4.69 19.66 0.05
C LYS A 33 4.02 19.22 1.36
N ARG A 34 3.00 19.95 1.83
CA ARG A 34 2.28 19.59 3.07
C ARG A 34 1.47 18.31 2.91
N LEU A 35 0.87 18.06 1.75
CA LEU A 35 0.10 16.84 1.46
C LEU A 35 0.97 15.57 1.37
N LYS A 36 2.28 15.69 1.18
CA LYS A 36 3.21 14.54 1.19
C LYS A 36 3.52 14.02 2.60
N LYS A 37 3.17 14.74 3.67
CA LYS A 37 3.58 14.45 5.06
C LYS A 37 2.81 13.30 5.73
N GLY A 38 1.91 12.63 5.02
CA GLY A 38 1.12 11.50 5.52
C GLY A 38 1.41 10.16 4.83
N ARG A 39 2.43 10.07 3.97
CA ARG A 39 2.81 8.78 3.38
C ARG A 39 3.61 8.00 4.42
N ILE A 40 2.97 7.01 5.03
CA ILE A 40 3.62 5.91 5.75
C ILE A 40 4.80 5.45 4.89
N GLU A 41 6.01 5.49 5.46
CA GLU A 41 7.24 5.19 4.75
C GLU A 41 7.11 3.82 4.11
N LYS A 42 7.20 3.77 2.77
CA LYS A 42 7.06 2.50 2.04
C LYS A 42 8.10 1.46 2.46
N GLU A 43 9.19 1.94 3.05
CA GLU A 43 10.28 1.14 3.61
C GLU A 43 9.84 0.34 4.84
N LEU A 44 8.77 0.72 5.53
CA LEU A 44 8.20 -0.05 6.64
C LEU A 44 7.21 -1.13 6.19
N TYR A 45 6.97 -1.30 4.89
CA TYR A 45 6.04 -2.34 4.42
C TYR A 45 6.63 -3.75 4.53
N LEU A 46 5.76 -4.68 4.83
CA LEU A 46 6.00 -6.11 4.76
C LEU A 46 5.80 -6.57 3.32
N ILE A 47 6.75 -7.35 2.82
CA ILE A 47 6.68 -7.99 1.52
C ILE A 47 6.26 -9.43 1.74
N LEU A 48 5.07 -9.78 1.26
CA LEU A 48 4.58 -11.15 1.23
C LEU A 48 4.96 -11.75 -0.12
N HIS A 49 5.72 -12.83 -0.14
CA HIS A 49 6.14 -13.48 -1.37
C HIS A 49 5.09 -14.49 -1.86
N PRO A 50 4.98 -14.72 -3.19
CA PRO A 50 4.19 -15.81 -3.71
C PRO A 50 4.74 -17.16 -3.22
N ILE A 51 3.85 -18.11 -2.98
CA ILE A 51 4.25 -19.48 -2.64
C ILE A 51 4.83 -20.14 -3.89
N GLU A 52 5.97 -20.80 -3.75
CA GLU A 52 6.70 -21.39 -4.88
C GLU A 52 6.00 -22.60 -5.49
N LYS A 53 5.21 -23.32 -4.69
CA LYS A 53 4.48 -24.52 -5.09
C LYS A 53 3.02 -24.16 -5.40
N ASP A 54 2.71 -23.96 -6.67
CA ASP A 54 1.35 -23.67 -7.18
C ASP A 54 0.98 -24.70 -8.27
N PRO A 55 -0.03 -25.58 -8.07
CA PRO A 55 -0.93 -25.65 -6.91
C PRO A 55 -0.24 -26.19 -5.65
N ALA A 56 -0.62 -25.62 -4.51
CA ALA A 56 -0.08 -25.96 -3.21
C ALA A 56 -0.68 -27.28 -2.70
N SER A 57 0.19 -28.14 -2.15
CA SER A 57 -0.18 -29.49 -1.69
C SER A 57 0.75 -29.92 -0.56
N GLY A 58 0.18 -30.43 0.53
CA GLY A 58 0.90 -30.78 1.76
C GLY A 58 1.33 -29.55 2.58
N THR A 59 2.57 -29.54 3.06
CA THR A 59 3.16 -28.37 3.75
C THR A 59 3.86 -27.46 2.76
N VAL A 60 3.45 -26.19 2.68
CA VAL A 60 4.08 -25.17 1.84
C VAL A 60 4.63 -24.01 2.69
N PRO A 61 5.84 -23.51 2.39
CA PRO A 61 6.40 -22.37 3.11
C PRO A 61 5.81 -21.05 2.58
N ILE A 62 5.31 -20.21 3.48
CA ILE A 62 4.95 -18.82 3.21
C ILE A 62 6.14 -17.95 3.62
N PHE A 63 6.74 -17.25 2.66
CA PHE A 63 7.87 -16.37 2.90
C PHE A 63 7.42 -14.91 3.02
N MET A 64 7.90 -14.24 4.08
CA MET A 64 7.62 -12.83 4.38
C MET A 64 8.92 -12.11 4.69
N GLU A 65 9.11 -10.94 4.10
CA GLU A 65 10.26 -10.07 4.37
C GLU A 65 9.79 -8.76 5.00
N MET A 66 10.51 -8.28 6.02
CA MET A 66 10.21 -7.02 6.68
C MET A 66 11.45 -6.25 7.09
N ASN A 67 11.40 -4.93 6.97
CA ASN A 67 12.53 -4.05 7.29
C ASN A 67 12.60 -3.65 8.78
N SER A 68 11.53 -3.89 9.55
CA SER A 68 11.45 -3.62 10.98
C SER A 68 10.72 -4.77 11.69
N PRO A 69 11.10 -5.09 12.94
CA PRO A 69 10.31 -6.01 13.75
C PRO A 69 8.91 -5.43 13.96
N LYS A 70 7.89 -6.28 13.81
CA LYS A 70 6.48 -5.91 14.01
C LYS A 70 5.62 -7.13 14.26
N GLU A 71 4.47 -6.91 14.90
CA GLU A 71 3.43 -7.93 15.01
C GLU A 71 2.73 -8.13 13.66
N VAL A 72 2.68 -9.38 13.22
CA VAL A 72 2.01 -9.77 11.98
C VAL A 72 1.05 -10.91 12.28
N GLU A 73 -0.17 -10.76 11.79
CA GLU A 73 -1.22 -11.76 11.79
C GLU A 73 -1.33 -12.32 10.38
N VAL A 74 -1.07 -13.62 10.24
CA VAL A 74 -1.20 -14.33 8.98
C VAL A 74 -2.48 -15.13 9.00
N SER A 75 -3.38 -14.86 8.06
CA SER A 75 -4.67 -15.52 7.93
C SER A 75 -4.88 -16.07 6.53
N ILE A 76 -5.76 -17.06 6.43
CA ILE A 76 -6.22 -17.63 5.16
C ILE A 76 -7.75 -17.65 5.12
N PHE A 77 -8.29 -17.34 3.95
CA PHE A 77 -9.72 -17.35 3.70
C PHE A 77 -10.01 -17.73 2.24
N PRO A 78 -11.09 -18.46 1.96
CA PRO A 78 -11.52 -18.80 0.60
C PRO A 78 -11.95 -17.56 -0.21
N ILE A 79 -12.02 -17.69 -1.54
CA ILE A 79 -12.47 -16.60 -2.43
C ILE A 79 -13.87 -16.09 -2.10
N ASP A 80 -14.76 -16.98 -1.66
CA ASP A 80 -16.13 -16.64 -1.25
C ASP A 80 -16.20 -15.89 0.09
N ASN A 81 -15.05 -15.74 0.77
CA ASN A 81 -14.92 -15.05 2.05
C ASN A 81 -15.81 -15.66 3.16
N SER A 82 -16.14 -16.96 3.04
CA SER A 82 -17.05 -17.67 3.95
C SER A 82 -16.49 -17.84 5.36
N PHE A 83 -15.17 -17.93 5.51
CA PHE A 83 -14.50 -17.99 6.81
C PHE A 83 -13.11 -17.34 6.76
N GLU A 84 -12.58 -16.95 7.92
CA GLU A 84 -11.19 -16.53 8.06
C GLU A 84 -10.53 -17.37 9.15
N LYS A 85 -9.43 -18.06 8.80
CA LYS A 85 -8.63 -18.85 9.74
C LYS A 85 -7.28 -18.17 9.96
N VAL A 86 -7.00 -17.79 11.20
CA VAL A 86 -5.69 -17.26 11.59
C VAL A 86 -4.71 -18.43 11.70
N LEU A 87 -3.66 -18.40 10.91
CA LEU A 87 -2.59 -19.42 10.91
C LEU A 87 -1.60 -19.15 12.03
N GLU A 88 -1.16 -17.90 12.16
CA GLU A 88 -0.21 -17.49 13.18
C GLU A 88 -0.34 -15.98 13.46
N LYS A 89 -0.18 -15.59 14.71
CA LYS A 89 -0.11 -14.18 15.13
C LYS A 89 1.02 -14.02 16.13
N LYS A 90 2.10 -13.37 15.69
CA LYS A 90 3.26 -13.11 16.55
C LYS A 90 4.09 -11.94 16.05
N GLU A 91 5.03 -11.53 16.89
CA GLU A 91 6.07 -10.58 16.50
C GLU A 91 7.15 -11.28 15.69
N TYR A 92 7.44 -10.74 14.50
CA TYR A 92 8.50 -11.24 13.63
C TYR A 92 9.70 -10.29 13.64
N LYS A 93 10.89 -10.85 13.41
CA LYS A 93 12.13 -10.08 13.36
C LYS A 93 12.32 -9.43 11.98
N LYS A 94 13.16 -8.39 11.95
CA LYS A 94 13.66 -7.82 10.68
C LYS A 94 14.31 -8.92 9.82
N GLY A 95 14.03 -8.90 8.52
CA GLY A 95 14.53 -9.83 7.51
C GLY A 95 13.46 -10.80 7.01
N GLY A 96 13.91 -11.92 6.44
CA GLY A 96 13.06 -12.99 5.95
C GLY A 96 12.56 -13.91 7.06
N ASN A 97 11.26 -14.18 7.07
CA ASN A 97 10.57 -15.06 8.01
C ASN A 97 9.74 -16.07 7.22
N ILE A 98 9.77 -17.33 7.64
CA ILE A 98 9.03 -18.44 7.00
C ILE A 98 7.96 -18.95 7.94
N ILE A 99 6.76 -19.14 7.42
CA ILE A 99 5.67 -19.85 8.10
C ILE A 99 5.39 -21.14 7.34
N GLN A 100 5.33 -22.26 8.05
CA GLN A 100 4.93 -23.53 7.47
C GLN A 100 3.40 -23.59 7.43
N PHE A 101 2.83 -23.59 6.22
CA PHE A 101 1.40 -23.65 6.01
C PHE A 101 1.00 -25.07 5.59
N ASP A 102 0.13 -25.69 6.38
CA ASP A 102 -0.40 -27.03 6.10
C ASP A 102 -1.71 -26.95 5.31
N THR A 103 -1.63 -27.25 4.02
CA THR A 103 -2.78 -27.20 3.09
C THR A 103 -3.73 -28.38 3.26
N THR A 104 -3.34 -29.45 3.97
CA THR A 104 -4.19 -30.64 4.16
C THR A 104 -5.41 -30.37 5.04
N GLN A 105 -5.41 -29.27 5.78
CA GLN A 105 -6.51 -28.84 6.63
C GLN A 105 -7.60 -28.06 5.88
N PHE A 106 -7.46 -27.91 4.56
CA PHE A 106 -8.33 -27.11 3.71
C PHE A 106 -8.78 -27.94 2.51
N GLU A 107 -10.00 -27.68 2.05
CA GLU A 107 -10.53 -28.32 0.84
C GLU A 107 -9.81 -27.81 -0.40
N ASN A 108 -9.87 -28.60 -1.48
CA ASN A 108 -9.28 -28.22 -2.75
C ASN A 108 -10.05 -27.04 -3.35
N GLY A 109 -9.33 -25.97 -3.69
CA GLY A 109 -9.95 -24.74 -4.17
C GLY A 109 -9.03 -23.52 -4.12
N PHE A 110 -9.60 -22.35 -4.41
CA PHE A 110 -8.85 -21.10 -4.40
C PHE A 110 -9.02 -20.35 -3.09
N TYR A 111 -7.88 -19.93 -2.53
CA TYR A 111 -7.81 -19.20 -1.28
C TYR A 111 -7.00 -17.92 -1.44
N PHE A 112 -7.21 -17.00 -0.52
CA PHE A 112 -6.32 -15.88 -0.26
C PHE A 112 -5.64 -16.11 1.07
N TYR A 113 -4.32 -15.97 1.08
CA TYR A 113 -3.55 -15.81 2.31
C TYR A 113 -3.16 -14.35 2.46
N GLN A 114 -3.25 -13.84 3.68
CA GLN A 114 -3.05 -12.45 4.03
C GLN A 114 -2.04 -12.33 5.15
N ALA A 115 -1.14 -11.36 5.04
CA ALA A 115 -0.33 -10.87 6.14
C ALA A 115 -0.81 -9.47 6.52
N LYS A 116 -1.22 -9.32 7.77
CA LYS A 116 -1.74 -8.08 8.34
C LYS A 116 -0.83 -7.61 9.47
N SER A 117 -0.32 -6.40 9.32
CA SER A 117 0.39 -5.65 10.36
C SER A 117 -0.43 -4.41 10.70
N GLU A 118 -0.03 -3.67 11.74
CA GLU A 118 -0.69 -2.42 12.15
C GLU A 118 -0.85 -1.43 10.98
N ASN A 119 0.17 -1.33 10.13
CA ASN A 119 0.27 -0.30 9.08
C ASN A 119 -0.07 -0.80 7.68
N GLN A 120 -0.32 -2.10 7.50
CA GLN A 120 -0.48 -2.68 6.16
C GLN A 120 -1.24 -4.01 6.20
N LYS A 121 -2.07 -4.21 5.18
CA LYS A 121 -2.61 -5.52 4.79
C LYS A 121 -2.11 -5.87 3.40
N THR A 122 -1.53 -7.05 3.24
CA THR A 122 -1.16 -7.59 1.93
C THR A 122 -1.72 -8.98 1.78
N LYS A 123 -2.27 -9.31 0.61
CA LYS A 123 -2.87 -10.61 0.33
C LYS A 123 -2.41 -11.15 -1.01
N LYS A 124 -2.32 -12.46 -1.11
CA LYS A 124 -1.99 -13.19 -2.33
C LYS A 124 -2.91 -14.38 -2.50
N ARG A 125 -3.15 -14.76 -3.75
CA ARG A 125 -3.99 -15.90 -4.11
C ARG A 125 -3.13 -17.16 -4.14
N ILE A 126 -3.72 -18.27 -3.75
CA ILE A 126 -3.15 -19.62 -3.82
C ILE A 126 -4.25 -20.58 -4.29
N GLU A 127 -3.89 -21.57 -5.10
CA GLU A 127 -4.73 -22.74 -5.38
C GLU A 127 -4.25 -23.90 -4.49
N ILE A 128 -5.16 -24.49 -3.71
CA ILE A 128 -4.89 -25.68 -2.90
C ILE A 128 -5.40 -26.89 -3.69
N ARG A 129 -4.50 -27.86 -3.92
CA ARG A 129 -4.83 -29.12 -4.59
C ARG A 129 -4.08 -30.28 -3.92
N ASN A 130 -4.67 -30.81 -2.87
CA ASN A 130 -4.25 -32.03 -2.18
C ASN A 130 -4.61 -33.28 -2.98
#